data_AF-A0A7R9WCR3-F1
#
_entry.id   AF-A0A7R9WCR3-F1
#
_cell.length_a   1.000
_cell.length_b   1.000
_cell.length_c   1.000
_cell.angle_alpha   90.00
_cell.angle_beta   90.00
_cell.angle_gamma   90.00
#
_symmetry.space_group_name_H-M   'P 1'
#
loop_
_entity.id
_entity.type
_entity.pdbx_description
1 polymer ?
#
loop_
_entity_poly.entity_id
_entity_poly.type
_entity_poly.pdbx_seq_one_letter_code
_entity_poly.pdbx_strand_id
1 'polypeptide(L)'
;EEGLPLTVESLRAREVDAILGPKFDPDHNTDVVVDLHTTTSNMGTTVIIPEGDALMAQAAAYVLHRCGREGGGARVLLHTIPRRESRPNLSSAGRHGFTVEVGPV
;
A
#
# COMPACT_ATOMS: atom_id res chain seq x y z
N GLU A 1 5.22 23.95 5.91
CA GLU A 1 4.21 23.19 6.69
C GLU A 1 3.91 23.81 8.06
N GLU A 2 4.59 24.88 8.50
CA GLU A 2 4.11 25.68 9.64
C GLU A 2 2.84 26.44 9.24
N GLY A 3 1.73 26.17 9.96
CA GLY A 3 0.52 27.01 9.91
C GLY A 3 -0.78 26.35 9.42
N LEU A 4 -0.76 25.08 9.00
CA LEU A 4 -2.02 24.37 8.72
C LEU A 4 -2.56 23.71 10.01
N PRO A 5 -3.87 23.83 10.31
CA PRO A 5 -4.46 23.17 11.46
C PRO A 5 -4.33 21.65 11.33
N LEU A 6 -4.02 20.98 12.45
CA LEU A 6 -3.96 19.52 12.50
C LEU A 6 -5.34 18.96 12.17
N THR A 7 -5.41 18.14 11.13
CA THR A 7 -6.61 17.38 10.80
C THR A 7 -6.68 16.12 11.65
N VAL A 8 -7.87 15.52 11.75
CA VAL A 8 -8.04 14.23 12.43
C VAL A 8 -7.16 13.16 11.77
N GLU A 9 -7.06 13.15 10.44
CA GLU A 9 -6.23 12.21 9.69
C GLU A 9 -4.74 12.42 9.93
N SER A 10 -4.29 13.67 10.10
CA SER A 10 -2.87 13.95 10.38
C SER A 10 -2.48 13.64 11.83
N LEU A 11 -3.41 13.76 12.79
CA LEU A 11 -3.23 13.21 14.13
C LEU A 11 -3.15 11.68 14.09
N ARG A 12 -4.10 11.03 13.40
CA ARG A 12 -4.13 9.58 13.28
C ARG A 12 -2.91 9.02 12.55
N ALA A 13 -2.42 9.70 11.52
CA ALA A 13 -1.22 9.31 10.80
C ALA A 13 0.01 9.26 11.72
N ARG A 14 0.14 10.19 12.67
CA ARG A 14 1.22 10.18 13.68
C ARG A 14 1.10 9.01 14.64
N GLU A 15 -0.11 8.70 15.09
CA GLU A 15 -0.36 7.54 15.96
C GLU A 15 -0.03 6.23 15.23
N VAL A 16 -0.43 6.11 13.97
CA VAL A 16 -0.15 4.93 13.16
C VAL A 16 1.34 4.81 12.86
N ASP A 17 2.04 5.90 12.60
CA ASP A 17 3.50 5.91 12.40
C ASP A 17 4.25 5.48 13.67
N ALA A 18 3.76 5.85 14.85
CA ALA A 18 4.33 5.36 16.12
C ALA A 18 4.14 3.85 16.33
N ILE A 19 3.16 3.23 15.67
CA ILE A 19 2.89 1.78 15.75
C ILE A 19 3.64 1.01 14.65
N LEU A 20 3.60 1.51 13.41
CA LEU A 20 4.07 0.80 12.22
C LEU A 20 5.42 1.28 11.70
N GLY A 21 5.72 2.58 11.87
CA GLY A 21 6.91 3.25 11.37
C GLY A 21 8.15 3.02 12.25
N PRO A 22 9.12 3.93 12.26
CA PRO A 22 9.07 5.26 11.64
C PRO A 22 9.11 5.20 10.12
N LYS A 23 8.14 5.85 9.48
CA LYS A 23 8.07 5.99 8.03
C LYS A 23 9.28 6.77 7.54
N PHE A 24 9.94 6.25 6.49
CA PHE A 24 11.16 6.78 5.86
C PHE A 24 12.47 6.51 6.61
N ASP A 25 12.43 5.89 7.78
CA ASP A 25 13.65 5.47 8.46
C ASP A 25 14.19 4.18 7.81
N PRO A 26 15.49 4.03 7.51
CA PRO A 26 16.03 2.75 7.05
C PRO A 26 15.70 1.60 8.02
N ASP A 27 15.65 1.86 9.32
CA ASP A 27 15.37 0.90 10.40
C ASP A 27 13.86 0.85 10.70
N HIS A 28 13.09 0.33 9.75
CA HIS A 28 11.64 0.16 9.90
C HIS A 28 11.31 -0.88 11.00
N ASN A 29 10.31 -0.59 11.84
CA ASN A 29 9.81 -1.57 12.81
C ASN A 29 8.88 -2.62 12.19
N THR A 30 8.26 -2.30 11.06
CA THR A 30 7.34 -3.21 10.34
C THR A 30 7.91 -3.60 8.99
N ASP A 31 8.03 -4.90 8.73
CA ASP A 31 8.56 -5.41 7.47
C ASP A 31 7.61 -5.21 6.28
N VAL A 32 6.33 -5.53 6.46
CA VAL A 32 5.32 -5.47 5.38
C VAL A 32 4.02 -4.88 5.91
N VAL A 33 3.50 -3.84 5.24
CA VAL A 33 2.16 -3.31 5.48
C VAL A 33 1.24 -3.68 4.30
N VAL A 34 0.14 -4.36 4.60
CA VAL A 34 -0.93 -4.65 3.64
C VAL A 34 -2.13 -3.75 3.96
N ASP A 35 -2.41 -2.82 3.06
CA ASP A 35 -3.48 -1.84 3.22
C ASP A 35 -4.73 -2.29 2.43
N LEU A 36 -5.90 -2.34 3.07
CA LEU A 36 -7.13 -2.90 2.48
C LEU A 36 -8.11 -1.79 2.14
N HIS A 37 -8.55 -1.76 0.88
CA HIS A 37 -9.45 -0.76 0.34
C HIS A 37 -10.61 -1.39 -0.42
N THR A 38 -11.71 -0.66 -0.48
CA THR A 38 -12.86 -0.97 -1.33
C THR A 38 -13.15 0.22 -2.24
N THR A 39 -13.63 -0.05 -3.44
CA THR A 39 -13.94 0.97 -4.44
C THR A 39 -15.29 0.71 -5.10
N THR A 40 -15.98 1.78 -5.46
CA THR A 40 -17.23 1.69 -6.23
C THR A 40 -16.98 1.39 -7.72
N SER A 41 -15.74 1.55 -8.18
CA SER A 41 -15.35 1.19 -9.55
C SER A 41 -15.29 -0.33 -9.73
N ASN A 42 -15.64 -0.84 -10.92
CA ASN A 42 -15.55 -2.26 -11.24
C ASN A 42 -14.11 -2.71 -11.53
N MET A 43 -13.23 -2.60 -10.53
CA MET A 43 -11.80 -2.95 -10.63
C MET A 43 -11.55 -4.46 -10.44
N GLY A 44 -12.51 -5.21 -9.89
CA GLY A 44 -12.29 -6.56 -9.39
C GLY A 44 -11.30 -6.59 -8.23
N THR A 45 -10.66 -7.74 -8.01
CA THR A 45 -9.52 -7.82 -7.07
C THR A 45 -8.28 -7.20 -7.71
N THR A 46 -7.79 -6.09 -7.16
CA THR A 46 -6.63 -5.37 -7.67
C THR A 46 -5.56 -5.24 -6.60
N VAL A 47 -4.33 -5.64 -6.91
CA VAL A 47 -3.15 -5.42 -6.08
C VAL A 47 -2.41 -4.20 -6.60
N ILE A 48 -2.27 -3.16 -5.78
CA ILE A 48 -1.53 -1.95 -6.13
C ILE A 48 -0.15 -2.02 -5.48
N ILE A 49 0.90 -2.08 -6.29
CA ILE A 49 2.29 -2.17 -5.81
C ILE A 49 3.08 -0.88 -6.10
N PRO A 50 4.06 -0.52 -5.26
CA PRO A 50 4.95 0.58 -5.56
C PRO A 50 5.96 0.21 -6.65
N GLU A 51 6.36 1.20 -7.45
CA GLU A 51 7.52 1.09 -8.32
C GLU A 51 8.82 0.86 -7.51
N GLY A 52 9.69 -0.01 -8.03
CA GLY A 52 11.02 -0.27 -7.47
C GLY A 52 11.09 -1.29 -6.34
N ASP A 53 9.98 -1.88 -5.90
CA ASP A 53 9.97 -2.92 -4.87
C ASP A 53 9.87 -4.33 -5.47
N ALA A 54 11.00 -5.02 -5.54
CA ALA A 54 11.09 -6.36 -6.11
C ALA A 54 10.29 -7.40 -5.31
N LEU A 55 10.20 -7.27 -3.99
CA LEU A 55 9.44 -8.20 -3.15
C LEU A 55 7.95 -8.04 -3.42
N MET A 56 7.46 -6.81 -3.53
CA MET A 56 6.05 -6.54 -3.84
C MET A 56 5.70 -6.97 -5.26
N ALA A 57 6.61 -6.82 -6.23
CA ALA A 57 6.42 -7.34 -7.58
C ALA A 57 6.29 -8.88 -7.60
N GLN A 58 7.11 -9.60 -6.83
CA GLN A 58 7.01 -11.06 -6.70
C GLN A 58 5.71 -11.48 -6.00
N ALA A 59 5.32 -10.78 -4.94
CA ALA A 59 4.06 -11.02 -4.24
C ALA A 59 2.85 -10.84 -5.18
N ALA A 60 2.83 -9.75 -5.96
CA ALA A 60 1.79 -9.50 -6.95
C ALA A 60 1.75 -10.58 -8.05
N ALA A 61 2.90 -11.03 -8.55
CA ALA A 61 2.97 -12.14 -9.50
C ALA A 61 2.42 -13.45 -8.92
N TYR A 62 2.69 -13.73 -7.64
CA TYR A 62 2.14 -14.89 -6.94
C TYR A 62 0.61 -14.81 -6.83
N VAL A 63 0.06 -13.64 -6.47
CA VAL A 63 -1.40 -13.43 -6.40
C VAL A 63 -2.04 -13.66 -7.77
N LEU A 64 -1.48 -13.07 -8.84
CA LEU A 64 -1.96 -13.31 -10.21
C LEU A 64 -1.99 -14.81 -10.55
N HIS A 65 -0.92 -15.53 -10.24
CA HIS A 65 -0.82 -16.96 -10.49
C HIS A 65 -1.85 -17.76 -9.68
N ARG A 66 -1.97 -17.50 -8.37
CA ARG A 66 -2.83 -18.27 -7.47
C ARG A 66 -4.31 -18.02 -7.77
N CYS A 67 -4.71 -16.76 -7.90
CA CYS A 67 -6.09 -16.38 -8.19
C CYS A 67 -6.54 -16.86 -9.57
N GLY A 68 -5.66 -16.77 -10.59
CA GLY A 68 -5.96 -17.28 -11.93
C GLY A 68 -6.19 -18.80 -11.97
N ARG A 69 -5.50 -19.56 -11.11
CA ARG A 69 -5.70 -21.02 -11.00
C ARG A 69 -7.02 -21.41 -10.32
N GLU A 70 -7.57 -20.55 -9.46
CA GLU A 70 -8.80 -20.82 -8.72
C GLU A 70 -10.06 -20.37 -9.47
N GLY A 71 -9.93 -19.99 -10.75
CA GLY A 71 -11.03 -19.50 -11.57
C GLY A 71 -11.45 -18.05 -11.25
N GLY A 72 -10.76 -17.41 -10.30
CA GLY A 72 -10.88 -15.98 -10.05
C GLY A 72 -10.01 -15.15 -11.01
N GLY A 73 -10.14 -13.82 -10.90
CA GLY A 73 -9.29 -12.87 -11.61
C GLY A 73 -8.69 -11.86 -10.64
N ALA A 74 -7.38 -11.64 -10.73
CA ALA A 74 -6.70 -10.54 -10.06
C ALA A 74 -6.03 -9.65 -11.10
N ARG A 75 -5.87 -8.37 -10.76
CA ARG A 75 -5.13 -7.39 -11.56
C ARG A 75 -4.01 -6.79 -10.72
N VAL A 76 -2.97 -6.30 -11.38
CA VAL A 76 -1.88 -5.57 -10.72
C VAL A 76 -1.82 -4.18 -11.31
N LEU A 77 -1.80 -3.17 -10.44
CA LEU A 77 -1.62 -1.77 -10.79
C LEU A 77 -0.31 -1.29 -10.18
N LEU A 78 0.50 -0.60 -10.98
CA LEU A 78 1.77 -0.02 -10.52
C LEU A 78 1.57 1.43 -10.12
N HIS A 79 1.96 1.77 -8.90
CA HIS A 79 2.03 3.14 -8.40
C HIS A 79 3.41 3.73 -8.69
N THR A 80 3.47 4.63 -9.67
CA THR A 80 4.72 5.18 -10.25
C THR A 80 5.24 6.41 -9.49
N ILE A 81 5.12 6.45 -8.16
CA ILE A 81 5.83 7.46 -7.36
C ILE A 81 7.23 6.90 -7.05
N PRO A 82 8.28 7.44 -7.72
CA PRO A 82 9.60 6.81 -7.71
C PRO A 82 10.30 6.99 -6.36
N ARG A 83 10.08 8.12 -5.68
CA ARG A 83 10.71 8.43 -4.38
C ARG A 83 9.83 7.94 -3.25
N ARG A 84 10.41 7.14 -2.36
CA ARG A 84 9.73 6.59 -1.19
C ARG A 84 9.20 7.70 -0.29
N GLU A 85 10.00 8.75 -0.11
CA GLU A 85 9.75 9.92 0.74
C GLU A 85 8.52 10.74 0.28
N SER A 86 8.13 10.57 -0.98
CA SER A 86 7.00 11.26 -1.58
C SER A 86 5.72 10.43 -1.58
N ARG A 87 5.71 9.23 -0.97
CA ARG A 87 4.54 8.34 -0.94
C ARG A 87 3.62 8.72 0.24
N PRO A 88 2.42 9.25 -0.02
CA PRO A 88 1.53 9.70 1.06
C PRO A 88 0.71 8.55 1.68
N ASN A 89 0.70 7.38 1.03
CA ASN A 89 -0.14 6.23 1.43
C ASN A 89 0.33 5.55 2.72
N LEU A 90 -0.58 4.81 3.36
CA LEU A 90 -0.33 4.06 4.60
C LEU A 90 0.63 2.88 4.40
N SER A 91 0.51 2.18 3.27
CA SER A 91 1.36 1.02 2.95
C SER A 91 2.87 1.35 2.88
N SER A 92 3.25 2.61 2.72
CA SER A 92 4.65 3.05 2.78
C SER A 92 5.22 3.26 4.19
N ALA A 93 4.42 3.06 5.25
CA ALA A 93 4.90 3.13 6.64
C ALA A 93 5.84 1.97 7.02
N GLY A 94 5.64 0.77 6.45
CA GLY A 94 6.54 -0.37 6.65
C GLY A 94 7.62 -0.44 5.58
N ARG A 95 8.65 -1.28 5.80
CA ARG A 95 9.79 -1.47 4.88
C ARG A 95 9.34 -1.79 3.45
N HIS A 96 8.36 -2.68 3.33
CA HIS A 96 7.62 -3.00 2.12
C HIS A 96 6.13 -2.77 2.34
N GLY A 97 5.38 -2.66 1.24
CA GLY A 97 3.93 -2.63 1.34
C GLY A 97 3.22 -2.56 0.01
N PHE A 98 1.96 -2.97 0.02
CA PHE A 98 1.06 -2.91 -1.12
C PHE A 98 -0.37 -2.72 -0.64
N THR A 99 -1.24 -2.35 -1.58
CA THR A 99 -2.67 -2.17 -1.30
C THR A 99 -3.46 -3.26 -2.02
N VAL A 100 -4.47 -3.79 -1.34
CA VAL A 100 -5.50 -4.63 -1.96
C VAL A 100 -6.76 -3.79 -2.09
N GLU A 101 -7.18 -3.58 -3.32
CA GLU A 101 -8.37 -2.82 -3.68
C GLU A 101 -9.41 -3.78 -4.26
N VAL A 102 -10.64 -3.75 -3.75
CA VAL A 102 -11.72 -4.63 -4.20
C VAL A 102 -12.95 -3.81 -4.57
N GLY A 103 -13.43 -3.99 -5.81
CA GLY A 103 -14.65 -3.35 -6.27
C GLY A 103 -15.31 -4.06 -7.44
N PRO A 104 -16.60 -3.79 -7.71
CA PRO A 104 -17.43 -2.83 -6.99
C PRO A 104 -17.96 -3.43 -5.68
N VAL A 105 -18.01 -2.63 -4.61
CA VAL A 105 -18.66 -2.95 -3.33
C VAL A 105 -19.67 -1.86 -2.97
#